data_AF-A0A0F9LIK2-F1
#
_entry.id   AF-A0A0F9LIK2-F1
#
_cell.length_a   1.000
_cell.length_b   1.000
_cell.length_c   1.000
_cell.angle_alpha   90.00
_cell.angle_beta   90.00
_cell.angle_gamma   90.00
#
_symmetry.space_group_name_H-M   'P 1'
#
loop_
_entity.id
_entity.type
_entity.pdbx_description
1 polymer ?
#
loop_
_entity_poly.entity_id
_entity_poly.type
_entity_poly.pdbx_seq_one_letter_code
_entity_poly.pdbx_strand_id
1 'polypeptide(L)'
;MKSRFLLDDNSFAVEYDQDEKPYLERNKQFQGEDQGSSFLRLVASIPHIATMAWMRDDGIFWPRLRGKERHHYLAKKLADPDWKHLKTIPGKL
;
A
#
# COMPACT_ATOMS: atom_id res chain seq x y z
N MET A 1 2.44 -2.90 -14.58
CA MET A 1 3.52 -2.05 -14.04
C MET A 1 4.53 -1.84 -15.14
N LYS A 2 4.89 -0.59 -15.42
CA LYS A 2 5.98 -0.24 -16.33
C LYS A 2 7.12 0.34 -15.50
N SER A 3 8.36 0.09 -15.91
CA SER A 3 9.54 0.66 -15.29
C SER A 3 10.39 1.35 -16.34
N ARG A 4 10.88 2.55 -16.03
CA ARG A 4 11.82 3.30 -16.86
C ARG A 4 13.12 3.46 -16.09
N PHE A 5 14.23 3.17 -16.75
CA PHE A 5 15.57 3.41 -16.22
C PHE A 5 16.08 4.73 -16.78
N LEU A 6 16.50 5.62 -15.89
CA LEU A 6 17.15 6.87 -16.23
C LEU A 6 18.61 6.73 -15.82
N LEU A 7 19.50 6.79 -16.82
CA LEU A 7 20.95 6.83 -16.60
C LEU A 7 21.46 8.21 -16.96
N ASP A 8 22.28 8.76 -16.08
CA ASP A 8 23.12 9.92 -16.29
C ASP A 8 24.55 9.54 -15.89
N ASP A 9 25.54 10.33 -16.28
CA ASP A 9 26.98 10.01 -16.15
C ASP A 9 27.40 9.68 -14.71
N ASN A 10 26.63 10.11 -13.71
CA ASN A 10 26.90 9.86 -12.29
C ASN A 10 25.68 9.39 -11.48
N SER A 11 24.55 9.08 -12.13
CA SER A 11 23.34 8.67 -11.42
C SER A 11 22.49 7.63 -12.16
N PHE A 12 21.84 6.77 -11.38
CA PHE A 12 20.89 5.77 -11.86
C PHE A 12 19.58 5.96 -11.09
N ALA A 13 18.49 6.19 -11.82
CA ALA A 13 17.15 6.26 -11.25
C ALA A 13 16.22 5.24 -11.92
N VAL A 14 15.33 4.67 -11.13
CA VAL A 14 14.26 3.79 -11.61
C VAL A 14 12.93 4.45 -11.32
N GLU A 15 12.20 4.79 -12.38
CA GLU A 15 10.85 5.29 -12.33
C GLU A 15 9.87 4.13 -12.50
N TYR A 16 8.89 4.04 -11.61
CA TYR A 16 7.83 3.04 -11.67
C TYR A 16 6.49 3.72 -11.94
N ASP A 17 5.78 3.21 -12.95
CA ASP A 17 4.42 3.60 -13.27
C ASP A 17 3.49 2.37 -13.11
N GLN A 18 2.47 2.54 -12.28
CA GLN A 18 1.48 1.51 -12.00
C GLN A 18 0.09 2.14 -12.00
N ASP A 19 -0.80 1.55 -12.81
CA ASP A 19 -2.23 1.83 -12.70
C ASP A 19 -2.76 1.30 -11.35
N GLU A 20 -3.23 2.23 -10.52
CA GLU A 20 -3.80 1.94 -9.21
C GLU A 20 -5.30 1.63 -9.26
N LYS A 21 -5.99 1.92 -10.38
CA LYS A 21 -7.44 1.75 -10.51
C LYS A 21 -7.94 0.37 -10.09
N PRO A 22 -7.31 -0.76 -10.50
CA PRO A 22 -7.80 -2.08 -10.11
C PRO A 22 -7.79 -2.31 -8.59
N TYR A 23 -6.82 -1.71 -7.88
CA TYR A 23 -6.73 -1.81 -6.43
C TYR A 23 -7.80 -0.96 -5.76
N LEU A 24 -8.01 0.26 -6.25
CA LEU A 24 -9.01 1.18 -5.74
C LEU A 24 -10.43 0.64 -5.97
N GLU A 25 -10.72 0.14 -7.17
CA GLU A 25 -12.01 -0.48 -7.49
C GLU A 25 -12.27 -1.72 -6.64
N ARG A 26 -11.27 -2.60 -6.49
CA ARG A 26 -11.37 -3.76 -5.61
C ARG A 26 -11.61 -3.34 -4.15
N ASN A 27 -10.88 -2.34 -3.67
CA ASN A 27 -11.06 -1.83 -2.32
C ASN A 27 -12.47 -1.26 -2.13
N LYS A 28 -12.98 -0.53 -3.12
CA LYS A 28 -14.33 0.03 -3.14
C LYS A 28 -15.42 -1.04 -3.22
N GLN A 29 -15.21 -2.14 -3.96
CA GLN A 29 -16.13 -3.28 -3.98
C GLN A 29 -16.30 -3.88 -2.58
N PHE A 30 -15.20 -4.03 -1.85
CA PHE A 30 -15.24 -4.52 -0.47
C PHE A 30 -15.70 -3.46 0.55
N GLN A 31 -15.76 -2.17 0.18
CA GLN A 31 -16.37 -1.13 0.99
C GLN A 31 -17.89 -1.27 0.94
N GLY A 32 -18.46 -1.94 1.95
CA GLY A 32 -19.91 -2.07 2.14
C GLY A 32 -20.43 -3.51 2.05
N GLU A 33 -19.60 -4.46 1.64
CA GLU A 33 -19.89 -5.87 1.84
C GLU A 33 -19.64 -6.25 3.31
N ASP A 34 -20.64 -6.86 3.95
CA ASP A 34 -20.41 -7.49 5.26
C ASP A 34 -19.53 -8.72 5.06
N GLN A 35 -18.23 -8.54 5.30
CA GLN A 35 -17.23 -9.60 5.21
C GLN A 35 -17.38 -10.65 6.35
N GLY A 36 -18.43 -10.57 7.18
CA GLY A 36 -18.69 -11.45 8.32
C GLY A 36 -17.58 -11.37 9.38
N SER A 37 -17.69 -12.01 10.55
CA SER A 37 -16.62 -12.05 11.56
C SER A 37 -15.46 -13.01 11.19
N SER A 38 -15.15 -13.10 9.90
CA SER A 38 -14.12 -14.04 9.42
C SER A 38 -12.72 -13.48 9.64
N PHE A 39 -11.81 -14.34 10.09
CA PHE A 39 -10.37 -14.06 10.21
C PHE A 39 -9.70 -13.72 8.86
N LEU A 40 -10.44 -13.83 7.75
CA LEU A 40 -10.01 -13.57 6.38
C LEU A 40 -10.44 -12.20 5.84
N ARG A 41 -10.92 -11.28 6.69
CA ARG A 41 -11.28 -9.92 6.26
C ARG A 41 -10.11 -9.26 5.52
N LEU A 42 -10.31 -8.94 4.26
CA LEU A 42 -9.36 -8.14 3.50
C LEU A 42 -9.46 -6.70 3.99
N VAL A 43 -8.42 -6.18 4.66
CA VAL A 43 -8.41 -4.81 5.24
C VAL A 43 -7.99 -3.73 4.23
N ALA A 44 -7.15 -4.10 3.26
CA ALA A 44 -6.72 -3.25 2.16
C ALA A 44 -6.04 -4.10 1.08
N SER A 45 -6.24 -3.76 -0.19
CA SER A 45 -5.40 -4.19 -1.30
C SER A 45 -4.48 -3.01 -1.65
N ILE A 46 -3.20 -3.09 -1.26
CA ILE A 46 -2.25 -1.97 -1.37
C ILE A 46 -1.47 -2.09 -2.70
N PRO A 47 -1.49 -1.06 -3.58
CA PRO A 47 -0.66 -1.02 -4.77
C PRO A 47 0.84 -1.08 -4.43
N HIS A 48 1.64 -1.68 -5.30
CA HIS A 48 3.10 -1.74 -5.10
C HIS A 48 3.73 -0.35 -5.09
N ILE A 49 3.24 0.56 -5.95
CA ILE A 49 3.73 1.95 -6.03
C ILE A 49 3.52 2.71 -4.72
N ALA A 50 2.42 2.46 -3.99
CA ALA A 50 2.17 3.04 -2.67
C ALA A 50 3.21 2.54 -1.65
N THR A 51 3.51 1.23 -1.64
CA THR A 51 4.55 0.69 -0.75
C THR A 51 5.95 1.23 -1.06
N MET A 52 6.26 1.50 -2.33
CA MET A 52 7.53 2.12 -2.72
C MET A 52 7.60 3.59 -2.32
N ALA A 53 6.51 4.35 -2.45
CA ALA A 53 6.43 5.72 -1.96
C ALA A 53 6.69 5.75 -0.44
N TRP A 54 6.05 4.86 0.32
CA TRP A 54 6.27 4.75 1.76
C TRP A 54 7.72 4.40 2.12
N MET A 55 8.36 3.50 1.38
CA MET A 55 9.78 3.15 1.61
C MET A 55 10.71 4.33 1.39
N ARG A 56 10.45 5.12 0.34
CA ARG A 56 11.21 6.34 0.03
C ARG A 56 11.00 7.40 1.09
N ASP A 57 9.74 7.68 1.44
CA ASP A 57 9.39 8.84 2.26
C ASP A 57 9.73 8.61 3.75
N ASP A 58 9.56 7.37 4.24
CA ASP A 58 9.84 7.03 5.65
C ASP A 58 11.25 6.42 5.84
N GLY A 59 12.01 6.22 4.76
CA GLY A 59 13.34 5.60 4.80
C GLY A 59 13.32 4.16 5.31
N ILE A 60 12.19 3.46 5.18
CA ILE A 60 12.03 2.08 5.63
C ILE A 60 12.27 1.08 4.49
N PHE A 61 12.67 -0.14 4.84
CA PHE A 61 12.64 -1.26 3.90
C PHE A 61 11.48 -2.20 4.27
N TRP A 62 10.35 -2.03 3.58
CA TRP A 62 9.11 -2.77 3.85
C TRP A 62 9.28 -4.30 4.00
N PRO A 63 10.09 -5.00 3.16
CA PRO A 63 10.31 -6.44 3.34
C PRO A 63 10.99 -6.83 4.65
N ARG A 64 11.71 -5.91 5.31
CA ARG A 64 12.34 -6.15 6.62
C ARG A 64 11.36 -6.07 7.79
N LEU A 65 10.25 -5.34 7.67
CA LEU A 65 9.24 -5.27 8.73
C LEU A 65 8.58 -6.63 8.91
N ARG A 66 8.46 -7.12 10.15
CA ARG A 66 7.86 -8.44 10.45
C ARG A 66 6.79 -8.34 11.54
N GLY A 67 5.87 -9.30 11.54
CA GLY A 67 4.90 -9.50 12.62
C GLY A 67 4.22 -8.19 13.05
N LYS A 68 4.24 -7.92 14.36
CA LYS A 68 3.59 -6.75 14.98
C LYS A 68 4.08 -5.41 14.45
N GLU A 69 5.37 -5.29 14.12
CA GLU A 69 5.96 -4.06 13.59
C GLU A 69 5.32 -3.69 12.24
N ARG A 70 5.19 -4.67 11.35
CA ARG A 70 4.52 -4.48 10.06
C ARG A 70 3.05 -4.08 10.24
N HIS A 71 2.33 -4.71 11.16
CA HIS A 71 0.92 -4.38 11.43
C HIS A 71 0.78 -2.97 11.98
N HIS A 72 1.63 -2.57 12.93
CA HIS A 72 1.63 -1.23 13.49
C HIS A 72 1.92 -0.17 12.42
N TYR A 73 2.92 -0.42 11.56
CA TYR A 73 3.27 0.47 10.47
C TYR A 73 2.12 0.63 9.47
N LEU A 74 1.49 -0.49 9.06
CA LEU A 74 0.31 -0.47 8.20
C LEU A 74 -0.85 0.30 8.84
N ALA A 75 -1.10 0.11 10.13
CA ALA A 75 -2.15 0.82 10.84
C ALA A 75 -1.92 2.32 10.84
N LYS A 76 -0.66 2.76 11.00
CA LYS A 76 -0.28 4.18 10.91
C LYS A 76 -0.48 4.71 9.49
N LYS A 77 0.02 4.02 8.46
CA LYS A 77 -0.14 4.45 7.06
C LYS A 77 -1.60 4.48 6.63
N LEU A 78 -2.39 3.45 6.94
CA LEU A 78 -3.81 3.43 6.58
C LEU A 78 -4.69 4.40 7.40
N ALA A 79 -4.18 4.96 8.50
CA ALA A 79 -4.86 6.02 9.25
C ALA A 79 -4.59 7.42 8.68
N ASP A 80 -3.52 7.57 7.90
CA ASP A 80 -3.14 8.81 7.23
C ASP A 80 -4.20 9.23 6.20
N PRO A 81 -4.69 10.49 6.20
CA PRO A 81 -5.66 10.98 5.23
C PRO A 81 -5.27 10.71 3.77
N ASP A 82 -3.98 10.78 3.45
CA ASP A 82 -3.49 10.60 2.08
C ASP A 82 -3.66 9.15 1.60
N TRP A 83 -3.64 8.19 2.52
CA TRP A 83 -3.67 6.75 2.21
C TRP A 83 -4.92 6.04 2.72
N LYS A 84 -5.77 6.72 3.48
CA LYS A 84 -6.99 6.18 4.09
C LYS A 84 -7.96 5.58 3.06
N HIS A 85 -7.97 6.13 1.85
CA HIS A 85 -8.79 5.67 0.74
C HIS A 85 -8.46 4.23 0.28
N LEU A 86 -7.30 3.69 0.67
CA LEU A 86 -6.91 2.30 0.42
C LEU A 86 -7.59 1.28 1.36
N LYS A 87 -8.23 1.73 2.45
CA LYS A 87 -8.94 0.83 3.36
C LYS A 87 -10.23 0.32 2.74
N THR A 88 -10.47 -0.98 2.84
CA THR A 88 -11.74 -1.61 2.41
C THR A 88 -12.81 -1.56 3.50
N ILE A 89 -12.41 -1.64 4.78
CA ILE A 89 -13.33 -1.68 5.91
C ILE A 89 -12.92 -0.74 7.05
N PRO A 90 -13.89 -0.15 7.79
CA PRO A 90 -13.62 0.50 9.06
C PRO A 90 -13.25 -0.56 10.11
N GLY A 91 -12.08 -0.43 10.73
CA GLY A 91 -11.58 -1.40 11.71
C GLY A 91 -10.09 -1.29 12.01
N LYS A 92 -9.65 -2.02 13.04
CA LYS A 92 -8.23 -2.22 13.39
C LYS A 92 -7.63 -3.36 12.55
N LEU A 93 -6.35 -3.21 12.21
CA LEU A 93 -5.50 -4.25 11.65
C LEU A 93 -5.07 -5.26 12.71
#